data_AF-A0A1X0VBB7-F1
#
_entry.id   AF-A0A1X0VBB7-F1
#
_cell.length_a   1.000
_cell.length_b   1.000
_cell.length_c   1.000
_cell.angle_alpha   90.00
_cell.angle_beta   90.00
_cell.angle_gamma   90.00
#
_symmetry.space_group_name_H-M   'P 1'
#
loop_
_entity.id
_entity.type
_entity.pdbx_description
1 polymer ?
#
loop_
_entity_poly.entity_id
_entity_poly.type
_entity_poly.pdbx_seq_one_letter_code
_entity_poly.pdbx_strand_id
1 'polypeptide(L)'
;MIKPEKTINGTKWIETIQINAEERATLEDQYGIDEDIIEYVTDNDESTNYVYDINEDDQLFIFLAPHALDKDALRYITQPFGMLLHKGVLFTFNQSDIPEVNTALYSALDNPEVKSVDAFILETLFTVVDSFIPISRAITKKRNYLDKMLNRKTKNSDLVSLSYLQQTLTFLSSAVQINLSELDRLPKTHFGVGADQDKIDLFEDVQIEGEQVQRMFEIETQVVDRIDHTFNSLANNNLNDTMKFLTIWSLTMAVPTIITGFYGMNVKLPLAGMQYAWMLTLGISVALIVAMLIMLKVWRKM
;
A
#
# COMPACT_ATOMS: atom_id res chain seq x y z
N MET A 1 12.23 14.90 -22.63
CA MET A 1 13.38 14.52 -23.46
C MET A 1 13.00 13.40 -24.41
N ILE A 2 12.81 13.74 -25.68
CA ILE A 2 12.69 12.80 -26.80
C ILE A 2 14.07 12.19 -27.04
N LYS A 3 14.15 10.86 -27.08
CA LYS A 3 15.38 10.10 -27.32
C LYS A 3 15.60 9.87 -28.82
N PRO A 4 16.83 9.52 -29.23
CA PRO A 4 17.12 9.16 -30.63
C PRO A 4 16.24 8.01 -31.13
N GLU A 5 15.81 8.10 -32.39
CA GLU A 5 14.99 7.09 -33.06
C GLU A 5 15.69 5.71 -33.03
N LYS A 6 14.93 4.69 -32.64
CA LYS A 6 15.32 3.28 -32.69
C LYS A 6 14.39 2.51 -33.64
N THR A 7 14.72 1.25 -33.90
CA THR A 7 13.91 0.41 -34.79
C THR A 7 13.61 -0.93 -34.13
N ILE A 8 12.33 -1.30 -34.09
CA ILE A 8 11.81 -2.59 -33.61
C ILE A 8 11.33 -3.36 -34.83
N ASN A 9 12.15 -4.30 -35.30
CA ASN A 9 11.87 -5.13 -36.48
C ASN A 9 11.26 -4.38 -37.70
N GLY A 10 11.86 -3.23 -38.06
CA GLY A 10 11.42 -2.39 -39.18
C GLY A 10 10.42 -1.28 -38.80
N THR A 11 9.88 -1.29 -37.59
CA THR A 11 9.02 -0.21 -37.07
C THR A 11 9.84 0.82 -36.33
N LYS A 12 9.58 2.11 -36.59
CA LYS A 12 10.22 3.21 -35.87
C LYS A 12 9.71 3.28 -34.44
N TRP A 13 10.63 3.48 -33.50
CA TRP A 13 10.33 3.68 -32.08
C TRP A 13 10.94 4.99 -31.60
N ILE A 14 10.09 5.82 -30.99
CA ILE A 14 10.44 7.10 -30.39
C ILE A 14 10.11 7.05 -28.91
N GLU A 15 11.15 7.16 -28.08
CA GLU A 15 11.03 7.13 -26.63
C GLU A 15 11.03 8.56 -26.08
N THR A 16 10.10 8.85 -25.18
CA THR A 16 9.98 10.15 -24.51
C THR A 16 10.02 9.97 -22.99
N ILE A 17 10.84 10.80 -22.33
CA ILE A 17 10.97 10.83 -20.87
C ILE A 17 10.85 12.28 -20.43
N GLN A 18 9.86 12.63 -19.60
CA GLN A 18 9.64 14.01 -19.13
C GLN A 18 9.58 15.01 -20.30
N ILE A 19 8.48 14.98 -21.07
CA ILE A 19 8.29 15.86 -22.21
C ILE A 19 8.26 17.32 -21.76
N ASN A 20 8.98 18.19 -22.47
CA ASN A 20 8.92 19.64 -22.28
C ASN A 20 8.01 20.32 -23.32
N ALA A 21 7.75 21.62 -23.16
CA ALA A 21 6.84 22.35 -24.06
C ALA A 21 7.27 22.38 -25.54
N GLU A 22 8.58 22.39 -25.82
CA GLU A 22 9.11 22.36 -27.20
C GLU A 22 8.93 20.98 -27.85
N GLU A 23 9.12 19.93 -27.05
CA GLU A 23 8.92 18.54 -27.46
C GLU A 23 7.44 18.21 -27.66
N ARG A 24 6.55 18.79 -26.84
CA ARG A 24 5.10 18.73 -27.06
C ARG A 24 4.74 19.30 -28.43
N ALA A 25 5.20 20.51 -28.75
CA ALA A 25 5.00 21.11 -30.07
C ALA A 25 5.60 20.24 -31.19
N THR A 26 6.72 19.56 -30.93
CA THR A 26 7.30 18.62 -31.91
C THR A 26 6.41 17.41 -32.15
N LEU A 27 5.80 16.84 -31.10
CA LEU A 27 4.86 15.71 -31.23
C LEU A 27 3.59 16.12 -32.00
N GLU A 28 3.08 17.34 -31.76
CA GLU A 28 1.93 17.90 -32.46
C GLU A 28 2.27 18.24 -33.93
N ASP A 29 3.26 19.11 -34.16
CA ASP A 29 3.54 19.67 -35.48
C ASP A 29 4.22 18.68 -36.45
N GLN A 30 5.14 17.85 -35.94
CA GLN A 30 5.96 16.98 -36.79
C GLN A 30 5.37 15.58 -36.92
N TYR A 31 4.83 15.04 -35.82
CA TYR A 31 4.28 13.68 -35.81
C TYR A 31 2.76 13.65 -35.98
N GLY A 32 2.07 14.78 -35.77
CA GLY A 32 0.62 14.88 -35.96
C GLY A 32 -0.16 14.13 -34.90
N ILE A 33 0.37 14.06 -33.67
CA ILE A 33 -0.30 13.46 -32.51
C ILE A 33 -1.28 14.49 -31.94
N ASP A 34 -2.52 14.07 -31.68
CA ASP A 34 -3.56 14.95 -31.16
C ASP A 34 -3.24 15.46 -29.74
N GLU A 35 -3.69 16.68 -29.43
CA GLU A 35 -3.41 17.33 -28.15
C GLU A 35 -4.00 16.55 -26.98
N ASP A 36 -5.18 15.96 -27.18
CA ASP A 36 -5.87 15.11 -26.20
C ASP A 36 -5.02 13.88 -25.82
N ILE A 37 -4.36 13.25 -26.81
CA ILE A 37 -3.46 12.10 -26.55
C ILE A 37 -2.26 12.54 -25.72
N ILE A 38 -1.69 13.71 -26.02
CA ILE A 38 -0.56 14.25 -25.26
C ILE A 38 -0.98 14.58 -23.83
N GLU A 39 -2.18 15.12 -23.63
CA GLU A 39 -2.73 15.37 -22.30
C GLU A 39 -2.84 14.05 -21.51
N TYR A 40 -3.42 12.99 -22.09
CA TYR A 40 -3.53 11.69 -21.42
C TYR A 40 -2.17 11.08 -21.05
N VAL A 41 -1.17 11.10 -21.94
CA VAL A 41 0.14 10.47 -21.67
C VAL A 41 1.05 11.32 -20.77
N THR A 42 0.69 12.58 -20.51
CA THR A 42 1.43 13.47 -19.60
C THR A 42 0.75 13.68 -18.25
N ASP A 43 -0.51 13.27 -18.09
CA ASP A 43 -1.18 13.24 -16.81
C ASP A 43 -0.59 12.14 -15.91
N ASN A 44 -0.16 12.53 -14.70
CA ASN A 44 0.42 11.61 -13.72
C ASN A 44 -0.64 10.84 -12.91
N ASP A 45 -1.91 11.24 -13.02
CA ASP A 45 -3.05 10.64 -12.32
C ASP A 45 -3.96 9.84 -13.28
N GLU A 46 -3.56 9.68 -14.53
CA GLU A 46 -4.32 8.92 -15.54
C GLU A 46 -4.42 7.43 -15.17
N SER A 47 -5.57 6.83 -15.49
CA SER A 47 -5.86 5.43 -15.18
C SER A 47 -5.47 4.52 -16.34
N THR A 48 -5.12 3.27 -16.03
CA THR A 48 -4.91 2.25 -17.03
C THR A 48 -6.12 2.14 -17.95
N ASN A 49 -5.88 2.27 -19.26
CA ASN A 49 -6.90 2.17 -20.28
C ASN A 49 -6.29 1.77 -21.63
N TYR A 50 -7.16 1.34 -22.55
CA TYR A 50 -6.85 1.15 -23.96
C TYR A 50 -7.86 1.92 -24.80
N VAL A 51 -7.37 2.77 -25.69
CA VAL A 51 -8.17 3.58 -26.60
C VAL A 51 -7.74 3.30 -28.04
N TYR A 52 -8.71 3.09 -28.93
CA TYR A 52 -8.50 2.96 -30.37
C TYR A 52 -9.30 4.03 -31.10
N ASP A 53 -8.61 4.88 -31.87
CA ASP A 53 -9.25 5.81 -32.81
C ASP A 53 -9.15 5.26 -34.24
N ILE A 54 -10.31 4.94 -34.81
CA ILE A 54 -10.43 4.40 -36.17
C ILE A 54 -10.11 5.44 -37.26
N ASN A 55 -10.27 6.73 -36.97
CA ASN A 55 -10.07 7.78 -37.96
C ASN A 55 -8.58 8.10 -38.14
N GLU A 56 -7.82 8.03 -37.05
CA GLU A 56 -6.39 8.36 -37.04
C GLU A 56 -5.48 7.11 -37.11
N ASP A 57 -6.06 5.91 -36.95
CA ASP A 57 -5.37 4.63 -36.81
C ASP A 57 -4.43 4.59 -35.59
N ASP A 58 -4.95 5.13 -34.49
CA ASP A 58 -4.23 5.32 -33.24
C ASP A 58 -4.62 4.29 -32.20
N GLN A 59 -3.62 3.63 -31.62
CA GLN A 59 -3.80 2.73 -30.48
C GLN A 59 -3.00 3.23 -29.30
N LEU A 60 -3.71 3.72 -28.29
CA LEU A 60 -3.14 4.23 -27.04
C LEU A 60 -3.31 3.19 -25.94
N PHE A 61 -2.21 2.87 -25.28
CA PHE A 61 -2.11 1.98 -24.12
C PHE A 61 -1.59 2.81 -22.95
N ILE A 62 -2.34 2.88 -21.87
CA ILE A 62 -1.89 3.50 -20.62
C ILE A 62 -1.91 2.42 -19.55
N PHE A 63 -0.79 2.26 -18.84
CA PHE A 63 -0.65 1.28 -17.76
C PHE A 63 0.06 1.88 -16.57
N LEU A 64 -0.26 1.38 -15.38
CA LEU A 64 0.34 1.86 -14.13
C LEU A 64 1.58 1.02 -13.79
N ALA A 65 2.69 1.69 -13.48
CA ALA A 65 3.94 1.08 -13.02
C ALA A 65 4.27 1.51 -11.58
N PRO A 66 5.01 0.70 -10.81
CA PRO A 66 5.36 1.06 -9.45
C PRO A 66 6.41 2.18 -9.43
N HIS A 67 6.15 3.24 -8.67
CA HIS A 67 7.07 4.36 -8.51
C HIS A 67 7.48 4.50 -7.03
N ALA A 68 8.79 4.46 -6.77
CA ALA A 68 9.33 4.52 -5.41
C ALA A 68 9.45 5.97 -4.91
N LEU A 69 8.69 6.32 -3.89
CA LEU A 69 8.89 7.58 -3.15
C LEU A 69 10.06 7.47 -2.16
N ASP A 70 10.20 6.30 -1.53
CA ASP A 70 11.29 6.00 -0.60
C ASP A 70 11.49 4.47 -0.58
N LYS A 71 12.58 3.99 -1.19
CA LYS A 71 12.89 2.56 -1.30
C LYS A 71 13.21 1.95 0.07
N ASP A 72 13.82 2.70 0.98
CA ASP A 72 14.22 2.21 2.31
C ASP A 72 13.01 2.05 3.23
N ALA A 73 12.06 2.99 3.13
CA ALA A 73 10.80 2.94 3.87
C ALA A 73 9.73 2.06 3.21
N LEU A 74 10.01 1.47 2.03
CA LEU A 74 9.04 0.75 1.19
C LEU A 74 7.78 1.59 0.88
N ARG A 75 7.98 2.89 0.59
CA ARG A 75 6.91 3.78 0.15
C ARG A 75 6.87 3.80 -1.37
N TYR A 76 5.81 3.21 -1.91
CA TYR A 76 5.54 3.21 -3.33
C TYR A 76 4.18 3.82 -3.60
N ILE A 77 4.11 4.54 -4.71
CA ILE A 77 2.87 4.88 -5.39
C ILE A 77 2.90 4.21 -6.76
N THR A 78 1.91 4.51 -7.59
CA THR A 78 1.84 4.04 -8.97
C THR A 78 1.66 5.24 -9.86
N GLN A 79 2.34 5.23 -11.00
CA GLN A 79 2.24 6.30 -11.99
C GLN A 79 2.10 5.70 -13.38
N PRO A 80 1.38 6.38 -14.29
CA PRO A 80 1.13 5.88 -15.62
C PRO A 80 2.38 5.96 -16.50
N PHE A 81 2.45 5.04 -17.45
CA PHE A 81 3.26 5.17 -18.65
C PHE A 81 2.39 4.85 -19.85
N GLY A 82 2.67 5.54 -20.96
CA GLY A 82 1.91 5.42 -22.20
C GLY A 82 2.70 4.71 -23.29
N MET A 83 2.01 3.98 -24.15
CA MET A 83 2.51 3.54 -25.45
C MET A 83 1.47 3.91 -26.50
N LEU A 84 1.89 4.56 -27.58
CA LEU A 84 1.01 4.96 -28.67
C LEU A 84 1.55 4.38 -29.97
N LEU A 85 0.73 3.61 -30.67
CA LEU A 85 0.98 3.27 -32.07
C LEU A 85 0.22 4.28 -32.94
N HIS A 86 0.95 5.18 -33.59
CA HIS A 86 0.40 6.22 -34.45
C HIS A 86 0.99 6.11 -35.86
N LYS A 87 0.14 5.84 -36.86
CA LYS A 87 0.54 5.75 -38.28
C LYS A 87 1.76 4.82 -38.53
N GLY A 88 1.84 3.71 -37.78
CA GLY A 88 2.94 2.73 -37.89
C GLY A 88 4.25 3.14 -37.22
N VAL A 89 4.23 4.14 -36.34
CA VAL A 89 5.34 4.52 -35.46
C VAL A 89 4.93 4.30 -34.01
N LEU A 90 5.80 3.66 -33.22
CA LEU A 90 5.59 3.47 -31.80
C LEU A 90 6.20 4.64 -31.02
N PHE A 91 5.39 5.27 -30.17
CA PHE A 91 5.82 6.26 -29.19
C PHE A 91 5.66 5.68 -27.79
N THR A 92 6.64 5.92 -26.92
CA THR A 92 6.55 5.51 -25.51
C THR A 92 6.74 6.71 -24.61
N PHE A 93 5.91 6.82 -23.57
CA PHE A 93 5.79 7.97 -22.69
C PHE A 93 6.04 7.55 -21.25
N ASN A 94 7.21 7.92 -20.72
CA ASN A 94 7.55 7.71 -19.32
C ASN A 94 7.71 9.07 -18.61
N GLN A 95 6.58 9.75 -18.39
CA GLN A 95 6.56 11.12 -17.86
C GLN A 95 7.15 11.20 -16.45
N SER A 96 7.00 10.15 -15.67
CA SER A 96 7.51 10.08 -14.29
C SER A 96 8.93 9.51 -14.18
N ASP A 97 9.62 9.25 -15.29
CA ASP A 97 10.95 8.64 -15.36
C ASP A 97 11.08 7.38 -14.47
N ILE A 98 10.08 6.50 -14.57
CA ILE A 98 9.99 5.26 -13.78
C ILE A 98 11.09 4.30 -14.28
N PRO A 99 12.09 3.94 -13.44
CA PRO A 99 13.19 3.07 -13.86
C PRO A 99 12.75 1.68 -14.33
N GLU A 100 11.70 1.15 -13.70
CA GLU A 100 11.13 -0.15 -14.00
C GLU A 100 10.50 -0.19 -15.41
N VAL A 101 9.88 0.91 -15.86
CA VAL A 101 9.38 1.06 -17.24
C VAL A 101 10.52 1.14 -18.24
N ASN A 102 11.57 1.91 -17.92
CA ASN A 102 12.74 1.98 -18.78
C ASN A 102 13.35 0.58 -18.95
N THR A 103 13.54 -0.15 -17.85
CA THR A 103 14.06 -1.53 -17.88
C THR A 103 13.18 -2.43 -18.73
N ALA A 104 11.85 -2.37 -18.59
CA ALA A 104 10.92 -3.13 -19.40
C ALA A 104 11.07 -2.88 -20.91
N LEU A 105 11.14 -1.60 -21.32
CA LEU A 105 11.30 -1.21 -22.72
C LEU A 105 12.61 -1.73 -23.33
N TYR A 106 13.73 -1.59 -22.60
CA TYR A 106 15.03 -2.06 -23.09
C TYR A 106 15.14 -3.60 -23.06
N SER A 107 14.58 -4.26 -22.06
CA SER A 107 14.51 -5.73 -22.01
C SER A 107 13.70 -6.30 -23.16
N ALA A 108 12.56 -5.68 -23.50
CA ALA A 108 11.77 -6.07 -24.66
C ALA A 108 12.50 -5.82 -26.00
N LEU A 109 13.25 -4.71 -26.10
CA LEU A 109 14.05 -4.42 -27.29
C LEU A 109 15.17 -5.46 -27.51
N ASP A 110 15.85 -5.84 -26.44
CA ASP A 110 16.99 -6.74 -26.48
C ASP A 110 16.58 -8.23 -26.54
N ASN A 111 15.29 -8.54 -26.38
CA ASN A 111 14.76 -9.91 -26.43
C ASN A 111 14.69 -10.41 -27.89
N PRO A 112 15.47 -11.45 -28.28
CA PRO A 112 15.46 -11.97 -29.65
C PRO A 112 14.14 -12.61 -30.11
N GLU A 113 13.26 -12.97 -29.17
CA GLU A 113 11.95 -13.53 -29.49
C GLU A 113 10.92 -12.46 -29.87
N VAL A 114 11.20 -11.17 -29.57
CA VAL A 114 10.34 -10.05 -29.93
C VAL A 114 10.48 -9.74 -31.42
N LYS A 115 9.55 -10.28 -32.20
CA LYS A 115 9.53 -10.22 -33.68
C LYS A 115 8.51 -9.22 -34.23
N SER A 116 7.75 -8.52 -33.40
CA SER A 116 6.76 -7.54 -33.85
C SER A 116 6.61 -6.42 -32.83
N VAL A 117 5.99 -5.31 -33.24
CA VAL A 117 5.64 -4.20 -32.33
C VAL A 117 4.64 -4.68 -31.28
N ASP A 118 3.70 -5.53 -31.68
CA ASP A 118 2.74 -6.13 -30.76
C ASP A 118 3.43 -6.98 -29.69
N ALA A 119 4.42 -7.79 -30.09
CA ALA A 119 5.23 -8.56 -29.17
C ALA A 119 6.05 -7.66 -28.25
N PHE A 120 6.58 -6.56 -28.76
CA PHE A 120 7.30 -5.57 -27.96
C PHE A 120 6.41 -4.93 -26.89
N ILE A 121 5.18 -4.56 -27.25
CA ILE A 121 4.18 -4.01 -26.31
C ILE A 121 3.87 -5.04 -25.22
N LEU A 122 3.53 -6.27 -25.60
CA LEU A 122 3.17 -7.33 -24.65
C LEU A 122 4.34 -7.72 -23.72
N GLU A 123 5.55 -7.83 -24.26
CA GLU A 123 6.76 -8.13 -23.48
C GLU A 123 7.11 -6.98 -22.52
N THR A 124 6.89 -5.73 -22.94
CA THR A 124 7.03 -4.56 -22.07
C THR A 124 6.02 -4.63 -20.92
N LEU A 125 4.75 -4.91 -21.22
CA LEU A 125 3.71 -5.06 -20.20
C LEU A 125 4.03 -6.20 -19.23
N PHE A 126 4.48 -7.36 -19.74
CA PHE A 126 4.93 -8.49 -18.93
C PHE A 126 6.04 -8.09 -17.96
N THR A 127 7.09 -7.43 -18.47
CA THR A 127 8.21 -7.00 -17.63
C THR A 127 7.81 -5.95 -16.59
N VAL A 128 6.86 -5.06 -16.92
CA VAL A 128 6.30 -4.12 -15.95
C VAL A 128 5.52 -4.86 -14.86
N VAL A 129 4.71 -5.86 -15.20
CA VAL A 129 4.01 -6.70 -14.22
C VAL A 129 5.01 -7.43 -13.32
N ASP A 130 6.06 -8.03 -13.88
CA ASP A 130 7.12 -8.72 -13.12
C ASP A 130 7.84 -7.77 -12.13
N SER A 131 7.96 -6.48 -12.46
CA SER A 131 8.58 -5.48 -11.59
C SER A 131 7.88 -5.32 -10.21
N PHE A 132 6.61 -5.70 -10.11
CA PHE A 132 5.87 -5.70 -8.84
C PHE A 132 6.29 -6.85 -7.90
N ILE A 133 6.82 -7.96 -8.42
CA ILE A 133 7.16 -9.16 -7.63
C ILE A 133 8.25 -8.88 -6.58
N PRO A 134 9.41 -8.27 -6.92
CA PRO A 134 10.41 -7.89 -5.92
C PRO A 134 9.85 -6.99 -4.81
N ILE A 135 8.94 -6.07 -5.15
CA ILE A 135 8.31 -5.16 -4.20
C ILE A 135 7.41 -5.95 -3.25
N SER A 136 6.57 -6.85 -3.77
CA SER A 136 5.75 -7.73 -2.95
C SER A 136 6.59 -8.59 -2.00
N ARG A 137 7.71 -9.16 -2.47
CA ARG A 137 8.65 -9.93 -1.62
C ARG A 137 9.26 -9.05 -0.51
N ALA A 138 9.52 -7.77 -0.76
CA ALA A 138 10.00 -6.83 0.24
C ALA A 138 8.91 -6.50 1.28
N ILE A 139 7.67 -6.32 0.83
CA ILE A 139 6.49 -6.15 1.69
C ILE A 139 6.31 -7.36 2.61
N THR A 140 6.36 -8.59 2.08
CA THR A 140 6.29 -9.83 2.87
C THR A 140 7.32 -9.85 4.00
N LYS A 141 8.59 -9.46 3.71
CA LYS A 141 9.65 -9.40 4.72
C LYS A 141 9.35 -8.37 5.80
N LYS A 142 8.91 -7.16 5.42
CA LYS A 142 8.58 -6.08 6.37
C LYS A 142 7.36 -6.43 7.22
N ARG A 143 6.33 -7.00 6.60
CA ARG A 143 5.12 -7.51 7.27
C ARG A 143 5.47 -8.59 8.31
N ASN A 144 6.32 -9.57 7.97
CA ASN A 144 6.79 -10.59 8.92
C ASN A 144 7.59 -10.01 10.10
N TYR A 145 8.29 -8.89 9.87
CA TYR A 145 8.94 -8.16 10.96
C TYR A 145 7.91 -7.51 11.90
N LEU A 146 6.90 -6.83 11.34
CA LEU A 146 5.84 -6.18 12.12
C LEU A 146 5.02 -7.19 12.93
N ASP A 147 4.68 -8.33 12.34
CA ASP A 147 3.99 -9.43 13.03
C ASP A 147 4.76 -9.92 14.27
N LYS A 148 6.09 -10.07 14.15
CA LYS A 148 6.94 -10.42 15.30
C LYS A 148 6.96 -9.35 16.39
N MET A 149 6.76 -8.08 16.04
CA MET A 149 6.75 -6.97 17.00
C MET A 149 5.44 -6.86 17.78
N LEU A 150 4.34 -7.47 17.31
CA LEU A 150 3.09 -7.58 18.07
C LEU A 150 3.28 -8.33 19.40
N ASN A 151 4.17 -9.33 19.43
CA ASN A 151 4.48 -10.11 20.63
C ASN A 151 5.45 -9.39 21.60
N ARG A 152 5.90 -8.17 21.27
CA ARG A 152 6.83 -7.37 22.07
C ARG A 152 6.19 -6.01 22.39
N LYS A 153 6.86 -5.21 23.23
CA LYS A 153 6.46 -3.81 23.44
C LYS A 153 6.59 -3.05 22.11
N THR A 154 5.47 -2.80 21.45
CA THR A 154 5.43 -2.09 20.18
C THR A 154 5.84 -0.64 20.34
N LYS A 155 6.53 -0.10 19.34
CA LYS A 155 6.97 1.30 19.31
C LYS A 155 6.15 2.10 18.29
N ASN A 156 6.09 3.42 18.48
CA ASN A 156 5.44 4.33 17.52
C ASN A 156 6.05 4.22 16.10
N SER A 157 7.34 3.88 15.98
CA SER A 157 7.99 3.64 14.69
C SER A 157 7.42 2.44 13.92
N ASP A 158 6.92 1.43 14.65
CA ASP A 158 6.34 0.22 14.05
C ASP A 158 4.95 0.54 13.50
N LEU A 159 4.20 1.42 14.17
CA LEU A 159 2.92 1.96 13.70
C LEU A 159 3.07 2.76 12.41
N VAL A 160 4.05 3.66 12.36
CA VAL A 160 4.34 4.43 11.14
C VAL A 160 4.74 3.50 10.00
N SER A 161 5.57 2.48 10.28
CA SER A 161 5.93 1.46 9.29
C SER A 161 4.72 0.66 8.78
N LEU A 162 3.77 0.32 9.67
CA LEU A 162 2.54 -0.36 9.29
C LEU A 162 1.67 0.52 8.39
N SER A 163 1.52 1.80 8.74
CA SER A 163 0.77 2.77 7.95
C SER A 163 1.36 2.96 6.55
N TYR A 164 2.69 3.08 6.41
CA TYR A 164 3.34 3.15 5.10
C TYR A 164 3.09 1.89 4.27
N LEU A 165 3.12 0.73 4.91
CA LEU A 165 2.89 -0.54 4.24
C LEU A 165 1.43 -0.66 3.76
N GLN A 166 0.45 -0.21 4.55
CA GLN A 166 -0.97 -0.12 4.13
C GLN A 166 -1.15 0.82 2.93
N GLN A 167 -0.54 2.00 2.95
CA GLN A 167 -0.62 2.96 1.84
C GLN A 167 -0.02 2.36 0.57
N THR A 168 1.19 1.82 0.64
CA THR A 168 1.86 1.15 -0.47
C THR A 168 1.01 0.01 -1.04
N LEU A 169 0.46 -0.86 -0.18
CA LEU A 169 -0.41 -1.95 -0.63
C LEU A 169 -1.69 -1.45 -1.31
N THR A 170 -2.26 -0.35 -0.82
CA THR A 170 -3.46 0.25 -1.43
C THR A 170 -3.18 0.69 -2.86
N PHE A 171 -2.12 1.47 -3.09
CA PHE A 171 -1.76 1.92 -4.45
C PHE A 171 -1.40 0.75 -5.37
N LEU A 172 -0.52 -0.14 -4.92
CA LEU A 172 -0.05 -1.26 -5.75
C LEU A 172 -1.16 -2.27 -6.04
N SER A 173 -1.98 -2.64 -5.05
CA SER A 173 -3.09 -3.56 -5.25
C SER A 173 -4.14 -2.99 -6.20
N SER A 174 -4.44 -1.69 -6.11
CA SER A 174 -5.37 -1.02 -7.02
C SER A 174 -4.81 -1.02 -8.45
N ALA A 175 -3.55 -0.64 -8.65
CA ALA A 175 -2.95 -0.59 -9.97
C ALA A 175 -2.87 -1.97 -10.63
N VAL A 176 -2.46 -3.00 -9.90
CA VAL A 176 -2.39 -4.36 -10.42
C VAL A 176 -3.78 -4.86 -10.83
N GLN A 177 -4.82 -4.56 -10.04
CA GLN A 177 -6.20 -4.94 -10.38
C GLN A 177 -6.70 -4.24 -11.66
N ILE A 178 -6.47 -2.93 -11.79
CA ILE A 178 -6.89 -2.18 -12.98
C ILE A 178 -6.08 -2.64 -14.20
N ASN A 179 -4.75 -2.80 -14.07
CA ASN A 179 -3.89 -3.35 -15.13
C ASN A 179 -4.39 -4.71 -15.61
N LEU A 180 -4.65 -5.66 -14.70
CA LEU A 180 -5.13 -6.98 -15.06
C LEU A 180 -6.49 -6.92 -15.77
N SER A 181 -7.41 -6.10 -15.29
CA SER A 181 -8.72 -5.92 -15.96
C SER A 181 -8.56 -5.44 -17.41
N GLU A 182 -7.58 -4.57 -17.68
CA GLU A 182 -7.28 -4.12 -19.04
C GLU A 182 -6.59 -5.21 -19.86
N LEU A 183 -5.61 -5.93 -19.28
CA LEU A 183 -4.95 -7.08 -19.91
C LEU A 183 -5.95 -8.18 -20.31
N ASP A 184 -6.95 -8.47 -19.48
CA ASP A 184 -8.05 -9.41 -19.77
C ASP A 184 -8.96 -8.94 -20.91
N ARG A 185 -9.03 -7.62 -21.12
CA ARG A 185 -9.84 -7.00 -22.16
C ARG A 185 -9.10 -6.96 -23.50
N LEU A 186 -7.78 -6.71 -23.50
CA LEU A 186 -6.98 -6.49 -24.70
C LEU A 186 -7.20 -7.52 -25.83
N PRO A 187 -7.26 -8.85 -25.59
CA PRO A 187 -7.49 -9.83 -26.65
C PRO A 187 -8.81 -9.63 -27.43
N LYS A 188 -9.79 -8.95 -26.82
CA LYS A 188 -11.11 -8.69 -27.40
C LYS A 188 -11.21 -7.31 -28.07
N THR A 189 -10.14 -6.51 -28.02
CA THR A 189 -10.08 -5.16 -28.61
C THR A 189 -9.52 -5.18 -30.03
N HIS A 190 -9.43 -4.02 -30.69
CA HIS A 190 -8.79 -3.90 -32.00
C HIS A 190 -7.34 -4.44 -31.97
N PHE A 191 -6.63 -4.25 -30.85
CA PHE A 191 -5.29 -4.82 -30.66
C PHE A 191 -5.28 -6.36 -30.72
N GLY A 192 -6.29 -7.05 -30.18
CA GLY A 192 -6.31 -8.51 -30.10
C GLY A 192 -7.02 -9.22 -31.26
N VAL A 193 -7.95 -8.55 -31.96
CA VAL A 193 -8.73 -9.17 -33.03
C VAL A 193 -7.81 -9.57 -34.20
N GLY A 194 -7.85 -10.85 -34.58
CA GLY A 194 -7.02 -11.38 -35.66
C GLY A 194 -5.60 -11.75 -35.23
N ALA A 195 -5.32 -11.81 -33.93
CA ALA A 195 -4.07 -12.34 -33.38
C ALA A 195 -3.77 -13.76 -33.89
N ASP A 196 -2.50 -14.00 -34.22
CA ASP A 196 -1.98 -15.34 -34.47
C ASP A 196 -1.70 -16.07 -33.15
N GLN A 197 -1.25 -17.33 -33.25
CA GLN A 197 -0.99 -18.14 -32.06
C GLN A 197 0.11 -17.52 -31.19
N ASP A 198 1.17 -17.00 -31.79
CA ASP A 198 2.30 -16.39 -31.07
C ASP A 198 1.82 -15.18 -30.24
N LYS A 199 0.96 -14.32 -30.80
CA LYS A 199 0.39 -13.18 -30.06
C LYS A 199 -0.61 -13.62 -28.98
N ILE A 200 -1.37 -14.68 -29.21
CA ILE A 200 -2.28 -15.25 -28.20
C ILE A 200 -1.48 -15.77 -27.00
N ASP A 201 -0.39 -16.49 -27.24
CA ASP A 201 0.47 -17.02 -26.18
C ASP A 201 1.05 -15.87 -25.33
N LEU A 202 1.48 -14.76 -25.95
CA LEU A 202 1.95 -13.57 -25.23
C LEU A 202 0.85 -12.88 -24.39
N PHE A 203 -0.40 -12.88 -24.85
CA PHE A 203 -1.52 -12.38 -24.03
C PHE A 203 -1.74 -13.28 -22.80
N GLU A 204 -1.71 -14.60 -22.98
CA GLU A 204 -1.87 -15.56 -21.89
C GLU A 204 -0.75 -15.41 -20.86
N ASP A 205 0.50 -15.25 -21.29
CA ASP A 205 1.65 -15.08 -20.40
C ASP A 205 1.51 -13.84 -19.51
N VAL A 206 1.19 -12.67 -20.09
CA VAL A 206 1.02 -11.43 -19.31
C VAL A 206 -0.22 -11.47 -18.40
N GLN A 207 -1.29 -12.15 -18.81
CA GLN A 207 -2.47 -12.35 -17.97
C GLN A 207 -2.17 -13.27 -16.78
N ILE A 208 -1.50 -14.40 -16.99
CA ILE A 208 -1.11 -15.33 -15.92
C ILE A 208 -0.19 -14.63 -14.91
N GLU A 209 0.79 -13.87 -15.38
CA GLU A 209 1.68 -13.11 -14.50
C GLU A 209 0.90 -12.01 -13.75
N GLY A 210 -0.03 -11.34 -14.43
CA GLY A 210 -0.92 -10.35 -13.81
C GLY A 210 -1.79 -10.94 -12.71
N GLU A 211 -2.42 -12.10 -12.94
CA GLU A 211 -3.21 -12.84 -11.95
C GLU A 211 -2.36 -13.25 -10.73
N GLN A 212 -1.13 -13.71 -10.99
CA GLN A 212 -0.19 -14.07 -9.94
C GLN A 212 0.14 -12.86 -9.06
N VAL A 213 0.52 -11.74 -9.67
CA VAL A 213 0.86 -10.51 -8.95
C VAL A 213 -0.36 -9.99 -8.18
N GLN A 214 -1.56 -9.97 -8.77
CA GLN A 214 -2.79 -9.54 -8.09
C GLN A 214 -3.00 -10.35 -6.81
N ARG A 215 -2.92 -11.68 -6.91
CA ARG A 215 -3.10 -12.58 -5.77
C ARG A 215 -2.07 -12.32 -4.67
N MET A 216 -0.82 -12.01 -5.03
CA MET A 216 0.21 -11.67 -4.05
C MET A 216 -0.17 -10.41 -3.25
N PHE A 217 -0.62 -9.34 -3.92
CA PHE A 217 -1.03 -8.10 -3.25
C PHE A 217 -2.32 -8.24 -2.44
N GLU A 218 -3.30 -9.01 -2.93
CA GLU A 218 -4.53 -9.30 -2.18
C GLU A 218 -4.24 -10.01 -0.86
N ILE A 219 -3.37 -11.03 -0.89
CA ILE A 219 -2.97 -11.76 0.32
C ILE A 219 -2.25 -10.83 1.30
N GLU A 220 -1.29 -10.03 0.84
CA GLU A 220 -0.55 -9.12 1.72
C GLU A 220 -1.47 -8.07 2.34
N THR A 221 -2.42 -7.51 1.58
CA THR A 221 -3.41 -6.55 2.08
C THR A 221 -4.25 -7.16 3.21
N GLN A 222 -4.79 -8.37 2.99
CA GLN A 222 -5.58 -9.06 4.01
C GLN A 222 -4.78 -9.39 5.28
N VAL A 223 -3.51 -9.76 5.14
CA VAL A 223 -2.67 -10.09 6.30
C VAL A 223 -2.30 -8.83 7.09
N VAL A 224 -2.03 -7.73 6.40
CA VAL A 224 -1.66 -6.46 7.02
C VAL A 224 -2.83 -5.84 7.76
N ASP A 225 -4.04 -5.93 7.21
CA ASP A 225 -5.26 -5.49 7.91
C ASP A 225 -5.50 -6.30 9.20
N ARG A 226 -5.23 -7.62 9.17
CA ARG A 226 -5.28 -8.44 10.39
C ARG A 226 -4.25 -8.03 11.43
N ILE A 227 -3.04 -7.66 10.99
CA ILE A 227 -1.99 -7.15 11.88
C ILE A 227 -2.43 -5.82 12.52
N ASP A 228 -3.02 -4.90 11.74
CA ASP A 228 -3.54 -3.64 12.27
C ASP A 228 -4.66 -3.83 13.30
N HIS A 229 -5.64 -4.70 12.99
CA HIS A 229 -6.68 -5.05 13.96
C HIS A 229 -6.14 -5.68 15.24
N THR A 230 -5.13 -6.54 15.13
CA THR A 230 -4.46 -7.15 16.29
C THR A 230 -3.71 -6.10 17.10
N PHE A 231 -3.02 -5.18 16.42
CA PHE A 231 -2.33 -4.07 17.05
C PHE A 231 -3.28 -3.20 17.86
N ASN A 232 -4.38 -2.76 17.25
CA ASN A 232 -5.42 -1.96 17.90
C ASN A 232 -6.03 -2.68 19.11
N SER A 233 -6.24 -4.00 19.00
CA SER A 233 -6.74 -4.82 20.11
C SER A 233 -5.76 -4.88 21.29
N LEU A 234 -4.45 -5.05 21.02
CA LEU A 234 -3.40 -5.05 22.05
C LEU A 234 -3.27 -3.67 22.71
N ALA A 235 -3.32 -2.59 21.93
CA ALA A 235 -3.29 -1.22 22.46
C ALA A 235 -4.47 -0.95 23.40
N ASN A 236 -5.68 -1.36 23.01
CA ASN A 236 -6.87 -1.23 23.85
C ASN A 236 -6.80 -2.09 25.12
N ASN A 237 -6.23 -3.30 25.04
CA ASN A 237 -6.01 -4.13 26.23
C ASN A 237 -5.02 -3.48 27.21
N ASN A 238 -3.92 -2.91 26.71
CA ASN A 238 -2.96 -2.20 27.54
C ASN A 238 -3.57 -0.96 28.21
N LEU A 239 -4.42 -0.22 27.50
CA LEU A 239 -5.19 0.90 28.08
C LEU A 239 -6.14 0.42 29.18
N ASN A 240 -6.89 -0.66 28.92
CA ASN A 240 -7.77 -1.25 29.92
C ASN A 240 -7.02 -1.71 31.17
N ASP A 241 -5.85 -2.32 31.01
CA ASP A 241 -5.04 -2.77 32.14
C ASP A 241 -4.44 -1.59 32.93
N THR A 242 -4.04 -0.52 32.25
CA THR A 242 -3.58 0.72 32.89
C THR A 242 -4.72 1.39 33.67
N MET A 243 -5.91 1.49 33.08
CA MET A 243 -7.09 2.05 33.74
C MET A 243 -7.51 1.22 34.96
N LYS A 244 -7.45 -0.12 34.87
CA LYS A 244 -7.68 -1.01 36.02
C LYS A 244 -6.64 -0.76 37.11
N PHE A 245 -5.36 -0.66 36.77
CA PHE A 245 -4.30 -0.39 37.73
C PHE A 245 -4.53 0.93 38.47
N LEU A 246 -4.78 2.01 37.72
CA LEU A 246 -5.07 3.34 38.29
C LEU A 246 -6.33 3.33 39.15
N THR A 247 -7.38 2.62 38.74
CA THR A 247 -8.63 2.51 39.50
C THR A 247 -8.42 1.77 40.82
N ILE A 248 -7.74 0.62 40.80
CA ILE A 248 -7.42 -0.14 42.00
C ILE A 248 -6.54 0.71 42.93
N TRP A 249 -5.50 1.34 42.38
CA TRP A 249 -4.60 2.20 43.14
C TRP A 249 -5.34 3.37 43.81
N SER A 250 -6.18 4.08 43.05
CA SER A 250 -7.00 5.19 43.55
C SER A 250 -7.95 4.73 44.65
N LEU A 251 -8.62 3.59 44.46
CA LEU A 251 -9.57 3.06 45.44
C LEU A 251 -8.86 2.60 46.72
N THR A 252 -7.69 1.96 46.60
CA THR A 252 -6.85 1.59 47.75
C THR A 252 -6.39 2.83 48.53
N MET A 253 -6.08 3.94 47.88
CA MET A 253 -5.72 5.20 48.56
C MET A 253 -6.94 5.95 49.14
N ALA A 254 -8.11 5.81 48.53
CA ALA A 254 -9.33 6.48 48.98
C ALA A 254 -9.81 5.97 50.36
N VAL A 255 -9.72 4.65 50.61
CA VAL A 255 -10.23 4.04 51.86
C VAL A 255 -9.56 4.62 53.12
N PRO A 256 -8.22 4.66 53.26
CA PRO A 256 -7.57 5.31 54.40
C PRO A 256 -7.92 6.80 54.48
N THR A 257 -7.95 7.50 53.36
CA THR A 257 -8.19 8.95 53.31
C THR A 257 -9.58 9.33 53.82
N ILE A 258 -10.60 8.54 53.47
CA ILE A 258 -11.97 8.76 53.98
C ILE A 258 -12.00 8.54 55.50
N ILE A 259 -11.38 7.46 55.97
CA ILE A 259 -11.38 7.11 57.40
C ILE A 259 -10.62 8.15 58.22
N THR A 260 -9.41 8.52 57.80
CA THR A 260 -8.63 9.59 58.46
C THR A 260 -9.33 10.94 58.33
N GLY A 261 -9.99 11.22 57.21
CA GLY A 261 -10.80 12.41 57.00
C GLY A 261 -11.87 12.58 58.07
N PHE A 262 -12.66 11.54 58.37
CA PHE A 262 -13.65 11.59 59.46
C PHE A 262 -13.02 11.87 60.83
N TYR A 263 -11.87 11.27 61.14
CA TYR A 263 -11.15 11.56 62.39
C TYR A 263 -10.50 12.95 62.44
N GLY A 264 -10.23 13.55 61.28
CA GLY A 264 -9.79 14.94 61.15
C GLY A 264 -10.94 15.96 61.27
N MET A 265 -12.19 15.51 61.19
CA MET A 265 -13.34 16.36 61.46
C MET A 265 -13.46 16.55 62.98
N ASN A 266 -13.60 17.80 63.45
CA ASN A 266 -13.82 18.14 64.86
C ASN A 266 -15.24 17.75 65.35
N VAL A 267 -15.69 16.54 65.02
CA VAL A 267 -17.00 15.98 65.34
C VAL A 267 -16.79 14.83 66.32
N LYS A 268 -17.65 14.73 67.35
CA LYS A 268 -17.59 13.63 68.32
C LYS A 268 -17.92 12.31 67.64
N LEU A 269 -16.90 11.52 67.32
CA LEU A 269 -17.06 10.18 66.77
C LEU A 269 -17.23 9.14 67.89
N PRO A 270 -18.11 8.13 67.70
CA PRO A 270 -18.09 6.95 68.55
C PRO A 270 -16.72 6.28 68.43
N LEU A 271 -16.17 5.74 69.54
CA LEU A 271 -14.84 5.10 69.64
C LEU A 271 -13.62 6.04 69.78
N ALA A 272 -13.75 7.37 69.60
CA ALA A 272 -12.62 8.30 69.68
C ALA A 272 -11.99 8.46 71.09
N GLY A 273 -12.73 8.12 72.15
CA GLY A 273 -12.25 8.26 73.55
C GLY A 273 -11.39 7.10 74.08
N MET A 274 -11.13 6.06 73.29
CA MET A 274 -10.34 4.90 73.71
C MET A 274 -8.84 5.13 73.52
N GLN A 275 -8.01 4.70 74.49
CA GLN A 275 -6.54 4.84 74.45
C GLN A 275 -5.89 4.22 73.18
N TYR A 276 -6.53 3.20 72.60
CA TYR A 276 -6.05 2.51 71.38
C TYR A 276 -6.96 2.74 70.16
N ALA A 277 -7.80 3.79 70.16
CA ALA A 277 -8.73 4.10 69.06
C ALA A 277 -8.03 4.22 67.68
N TRP A 278 -6.81 4.75 67.67
CA TRP A 278 -6.02 4.89 66.44
C TRP A 278 -5.60 3.53 65.84
N MET A 279 -5.25 2.55 66.68
CA MET A 279 -4.89 1.19 66.22
C MET A 279 -6.11 0.46 65.66
N LEU A 280 -7.26 0.59 66.35
CA LEU A 280 -8.52 -0.02 65.92
C LEU A 280 -8.99 0.56 64.57
N THR A 281 -8.86 1.87 64.40
CA THR A 281 -9.18 2.56 63.13
C THR A 281 -8.29 2.10 61.99
N LEU A 282 -6.98 1.96 62.24
CA LEU A 282 -6.04 1.45 61.26
C LEU A 282 -6.34 -0.02 60.90
N GLY A 283 -6.70 -0.85 61.89
CA GLY A 283 -7.13 -2.24 61.68
C GLY A 283 -8.38 -2.35 60.81
N ILE A 284 -9.41 -1.53 61.07
CA ILE A 284 -10.63 -1.48 60.24
C ILE A 284 -10.30 -1.02 58.82
N SER A 285 -9.43 0.00 58.67
CA SER A 285 -9.01 0.51 57.36
C SER A 285 -8.35 -0.58 56.52
N VAL A 286 -7.41 -1.32 57.11
CA VAL A 286 -6.72 -2.43 56.46
C VAL A 286 -7.71 -3.55 56.14
N ALA A 287 -8.61 -3.90 57.05
CA ALA A 287 -9.62 -4.93 56.82
C ALA A 287 -10.55 -4.58 55.64
N LEU A 288 -10.97 -3.33 55.52
CA LEU A 288 -11.79 -2.84 54.40
C LEU A 288 -11.03 -2.88 53.07
N ILE A 289 -9.76 -2.47 53.05
CA ILE A 289 -8.91 -2.58 51.85
C ILE A 289 -8.77 -4.05 51.43
N VAL A 290 -8.48 -4.96 52.37
CA VAL A 290 -8.32 -6.38 52.08
C VAL A 290 -9.63 -6.98 51.55
N ALA A 291 -10.76 -6.69 52.18
CA ALA A 291 -12.07 -7.16 51.73
C ALA A 291 -12.39 -6.68 50.31
N MET A 292 -12.13 -5.41 50.01
CA MET A 292 -12.30 -4.82 48.69
C MET A 292 -11.39 -5.47 47.64
N LEU A 293 -10.11 -5.68 47.95
CA LEU A 293 -9.17 -6.34 47.04
C LEU A 293 -9.57 -7.81 46.76
N ILE A 294 -10.10 -8.52 47.76
CA ILE A 294 -10.64 -9.87 47.59
C ILE A 294 -11.86 -9.84 46.68
N MET A 295 -12.80 -8.92 46.90
CA MET A 295 -14.00 -8.77 46.06
C MET A 295 -13.61 -8.51 44.59
N LEU A 296 -12.70 -7.56 44.34
CA LEU A 296 -12.20 -7.26 42.99
C LEU A 296 -11.50 -8.47 42.35
N LYS A 297 -10.75 -9.26 43.12
CA LYS A 297 -10.08 -10.47 42.62
C LYS A 297 -11.06 -11.60 42.29
N VAL A 298 -12.13 -11.77 43.06
CA VAL A 298 -13.18 -12.77 42.82
C VAL A 298 -13.99 -12.41 41.58
N TRP A 299 -14.37 -11.14 41.44
CA TRP A 299 -15.03 -10.62 40.23
C TRP A 299 -14.19 -10.78 38.96
N ARG A 300 -12.86 -10.87 39.09
CA ARG A 300 -11.94 -11.11 37.97
C ARG A 300 -11.87 -12.57 37.50
N LYS A 301 -12.38 -13.53 38.29
CA LYS A 301 -12.29 -14.98 37.99
C LYS A 301 -13.57 -15.57 37.41
N MET A 302 -14.69 -14.85 37.50
CA MET A 302 -15.95 -15.15 36.79
C MET A 302 -15.93 -14.47 35.43
#